data_AF-A0A945WQW4-F1
#
_entry.id   AF-A0A945WQW4-F1
#
_cell.length_a   1.000
_cell.length_b   1.000
_cell.length_c   1.000
_cell.angle_alpha   90.00
_cell.angle_beta   90.00
_cell.angle_gamma   90.00
#
_symmetry.space_group_name_H-M   'P 1'
#
loop_
_entity.id
_entity.type
_entity.pdbx_description
1 polymer ?
#
loop_
_entity_poly.entity_id
_entity_poly.type
_entity_poly.pdbx_seq_one_letter_code
_entity_poly.pdbx_strand_id
1 'polypeptide(L)'
;MNNRNYGTSGYRPTHGHNSHHNHEKRVHKLPSKNKKRITRVLKWLAGLATIALILAWLFLGDFRFLITRYPGIAGFPFGSRNYIVLFQNNYELRPTGGFISIFGELKFTSGIYKGIEWQDVYGTVDDHDFVEPPLVLSALLGDENYGGHTFRDANFDPDFTHSKDDLIEFYQRTNPDKRVDGIIAVDFHFVEKLLEKYEPIKVEGYELTEDNLFETLSAIASDVDRHNEESLASRKNISSPLFKKLLTKSIIFPWRAKSTLAFVAEQFNEKHALATFNRSGLEKLFAKRNWNGALPESNFGDFLVVNDANYGGMKSNRYLTRDIQYELDISNRKDVRGNRVITATTEVTLSHEGIYNVPLSGNYKGYLRTLVPLGSDILEGSEITETRDNAEVLGEIVEIEPGNSITYRYQYELPEYVWSENIYNLLLHKQPGTNADHYRVIVRAPQGMSFDSEQFDVHENLAIFETSLLSDTNLNFTLTEDTQPPRIISHEITGLNEITLEFNETVDENTARDTANYQVFDIDHQNGIATDNLSVDFVTVEGGKIILQTSGMSPQKDERYELEIRFMKDKTGNSMEEQPRIVTVIQKADYSSEAEPEPEPELEVEAEEPAEIPEEPTPEPTTETNE
;
A
#
# COMPACT_ATOMS: atom_id res chain seq x y z
N MET A 1 -83.74 5.91 27.33
CA MET A 1 -85.05 6.41 27.81
C MET A 1 -84.88 7.89 28.17
N ASN A 2 -85.28 8.84 27.32
CA ASN A 2 -86.62 9.48 27.28
C ASN A 2 -87.03 10.04 28.67
N ASN A 3 -87.49 11.27 28.89
CA ASN A 3 -87.94 12.35 28.02
C ASN A 3 -88.13 13.62 28.87
N ARG A 4 -88.28 14.74 28.16
CA ARG A 4 -88.72 16.10 28.53
C ARG A 4 -89.88 16.15 29.55
N ASN A 5 -89.99 17.19 30.37
CA ASN A 5 -90.86 18.35 30.06
C ASN A 5 -91.00 19.40 31.20
N TYR A 6 -91.14 20.63 30.69
CA TYR A 6 -91.53 21.91 31.24
C TYR A 6 -92.59 21.96 32.37
N GLY A 7 -92.38 22.92 33.29
CA GLY A 7 -93.39 23.50 34.17
C GLY A 7 -93.29 25.03 34.17
N THR A 8 -94.43 25.69 34.01
CA THR A 8 -94.64 27.10 33.67
C THR A 8 -94.81 28.04 34.87
N SER A 9 -94.33 29.28 34.69
CA SER A 9 -94.96 30.57 35.05
C SER A 9 -95.38 30.90 36.50
N GLY A 10 -94.78 31.99 37.02
CA GLY A 10 -95.57 33.14 37.50
C GLY A 10 -95.12 33.79 38.81
N TYR A 11 -94.46 34.96 38.76
CA TYR A 11 -94.83 36.17 39.53
C TYR A 11 -93.95 37.39 39.16
N ARG A 12 -94.59 38.57 39.04
CA ARG A 12 -94.06 39.94 38.85
C ARG A 12 -94.05 40.67 40.22
N PRO A 13 -93.62 41.94 40.37
CA PRO A 13 -92.34 42.57 40.03
C PRO A 13 -91.80 43.45 41.21
N THR A 14 -90.51 43.80 41.24
CA THR A 14 -90.06 45.07 41.86
C THR A 14 -88.86 45.65 41.12
N HIS A 15 -88.91 46.96 40.91
CA HIS A 15 -87.86 47.76 40.28
C HIS A 15 -86.62 47.87 41.17
N GLY A 16 -85.45 47.67 40.57
CA GLY A 16 -84.16 48.08 41.12
C GLY A 16 -83.21 48.39 39.96
N HIS A 17 -82.93 49.68 39.77
CA HIS A 17 -81.80 50.13 38.97
C HIS A 17 -80.51 49.48 39.45
N ASN A 18 -79.76 48.83 38.56
CA ASN A 18 -78.30 48.92 38.55
C ASN A 18 -77.72 48.47 37.21
N SER A 19 -76.81 49.29 36.71
CA SER A 19 -76.10 49.22 35.44
C SER A 19 -75.31 47.91 35.26
N HIS A 20 -75.39 47.35 34.06
CA HIS A 20 -74.57 46.23 33.60
C HIS A 20 -73.06 46.50 33.75
N HIS A 21 -72.39 45.69 34.56
CA HIS A 21 -70.95 45.44 34.47
C HIS A 21 -70.72 44.21 33.58
N ASN A 22 -70.42 44.44 32.31
CA ASN A 22 -69.84 43.43 31.43
C ASN A 22 -68.32 43.39 31.70
N HIS A 23 -67.84 42.40 32.44
CA HIS A 23 -66.42 42.09 32.50
C HIS A 23 -66.01 41.32 31.24
N GLU A 24 -65.75 42.03 30.15
CA GLU A 24 -64.86 41.52 29.11
C GLU A 24 -63.45 41.37 29.71
N LYS A 25 -62.98 40.12 29.83
CA LYS A 25 -61.56 39.84 30.05
C LYS A 25 -60.77 40.33 28.84
N ARG A 26 -60.23 41.55 28.93
CA ARG A 26 -59.20 42.07 28.01
C ARG A 26 -58.00 41.15 28.02
N VAL A 27 -57.91 40.29 27.01
CA VAL A 27 -56.62 39.71 26.60
C VAL A 27 -55.80 40.85 26.01
N HIS A 28 -54.79 41.32 26.72
CA HIS A 28 -53.81 42.27 26.19
C HIS A 28 -53.10 41.65 24.98
N LYS A 29 -53.63 41.86 23.77
CA LYS A 29 -52.90 41.62 22.53
C LYS A 29 -51.79 42.67 22.44
N LEU A 30 -50.54 42.21 22.51
CA LEU A 30 -49.35 43.01 22.19
C LEU A 30 -49.58 43.83 20.92
N PRO A 31 -49.24 45.13 20.89
CA PRO A 31 -49.48 46.00 19.74
C PRO A 31 -48.78 45.46 18.48
N SER A 32 -49.46 45.50 17.32
CA SER A 32 -49.04 44.82 16.08
C SER A 32 -47.64 45.20 15.57
N LYS A 33 -47.15 46.40 15.91
CA LYS A 33 -45.77 46.86 15.64
C LYS A 33 -44.72 46.01 16.38
N ASN A 34 -44.98 45.58 17.62
CA ASN A 34 -44.08 44.74 18.38
C ASN A 34 -44.02 43.31 17.84
N LYS A 35 -45.15 42.76 17.35
CA LYS A 35 -45.15 41.45 16.67
C LYS A 35 -44.31 41.47 15.38
N LYS A 36 -44.43 42.51 14.55
CA LYS A 36 -43.62 42.66 13.33
C LYS A 36 -42.13 42.85 13.61
N ARG A 37 -41.77 43.52 14.71
CA ARG A 37 -40.38 43.69 15.16
C ARG A 37 -39.79 42.38 15.70
N ILE A 38 -40.54 41.66 16.53
CA ILE A 38 -40.15 40.35 17.08
C ILE A 38 -39.98 39.32 15.96
N THR A 39 -40.90 39.25 14.99
CA THR A 39 -40.75 38.33 13.85
C THR A 39 -39.59 38.69 12.95
N ARG A 40 -39.25 39.98 12.80
CA ARG A 40 -38.07 40.42 12.05
C ARG A 40 -36.77 40.03 12.78
N VAL A 41 -36.71 40.20 14.10
CA VAL A 41 -35.58 39.77 14.94
C VAL A 41 -35.41 38.25 14.89
N LEU A 42 -36.50 37.48 15.02
CA LEU A 42 -36.47 36.02 14.91
C LEU A 42 -35.99 35.56 13.52
N LYS A 43 -36.41 36.22 12.43
CA LYS A 43 -35.92 35.92 11.08
C LYS A 43 -34.43 36.25 10.91
N TRP A 44 -33.96 37.35 11.48
CA TRP A 44 -32.53 37.69 11.50
C TRP A 44 -31.71 36.68 12.30
N LEU A 45 -32.18 36.28 13.50
CA LEU A 45 -31.53 35.25 14.31
C LEU A 45 -31.53 33.90 13.60
N ALA A 46 -32.63 33.52 12.96
CA ALA A 46 -32.69 32.32 12.14
C ALA A 46 -31.70 32.39 10.96
N GLY A 47 -31.64 33.53 10.24
CA GLY A 47 -30.69 33.75 9.16
C GLY A 47 -29.22 33.67 9.62
N LEU A 48 -28.89 34.28 10.75
CA LEU A 48 -27.56 34.19 11.36
C LEU A 48 -27.22 32.76 11.79
N ALA A 49 -28.18 32.04 12.39
CA ALA A 49 -27.99 30.64 12.75
C ALA A 49 -27.78 29.75 11.52
N THR A 50 -28.51 30.00 10.42
CA THR A 50 -28.31 29.29 9.15
C THR A 50 -26.93 29.58 8.56
N ILE A 51 -26.49 30.85 8.55
CA ILE A 51 -25.14 31.21 8.08
C ILE A 51 -24.08 30.54 8.95
N ALA A 52 -24.24 30.55 10.28
CA ALA A 52 -23.32 29.88 11.19
C ALA A 52 -23.25 28.36 10.95
N LEU A 53 -24.38 27.70 10.70
CA LEU A 53 -24.43 26.28 10.35
C LEU A 53 -23.76 25.98 9.01
N ILE A 54 -23.95 26.84 8.00
CA ILE A 54 -23.27 26.70 6.70
C ILE A 54 -21.76 26.86 6.87
N LEU A 55 -21.31 27.88 7.62
CA LEU A 55 -19.89 28.08 7.90
C LEU A 55 -19.31 26.89 8.68
N ALA A 56 -19.99 26.39 9.71
CA ALA A 56 -19.58 25.20 10.45
C ALA A 56 -19.48 23.98 9.54
N TRP A 57 -20.45 23.78 8.65
CA TRP A 57 -20.42 22.70 7.65
C TRP A 57 -19.25 22.84 6.67
N LEU A 58 -18.95 24.05 6.22
CA LEU A 58 -17.78 24.30 5.35
C LEU A 58 -16.46 24.02 6.09
N PHE A 59 -16.36 24.39 7.37
CA PHE A 59 -15.18 24.15 8.20
C PHE A 59 -14.92 22.67 8.49
N LEU A 60 -15.95 21.82 8.46
CA LEU A 60 -15.83 20.39 8.78
C LEU A 60 -15.08 19.56 7.73
N GLY A 61 -14.88 20.07 6.50
CA GLY A 61 -14.14 19.34 5.45
C GLY A 61 -14.68 17.92 5.23
N ASP A 62 -13.81 16.91 5.31
CA ASP A 62 -14.18 15.50 5.16
C ASP A 62 -15.11 14.98 6.27
N PHE A 63 -15.13 15.65 7.42
CA PHE A 63 -15.99 15.34 8.56
C PHE A 63 -17.38 15.98 8.50
N ARG A 64 -17.79 16.58 7.37
CA ARG A 64 -19.13 17.15 7.19
C ARG A 64 -20.27 16.21 7.59
N PHE A 65 -20.08 14.91 7.39
CA PHE A 65 -21.06 13.89 7.75
C PHE A 65 -21.31 13.79 9.26
N LEU A 66 -20.38 14.23 10.11
CA LEU A 66 -20.53 14.19 11.56
C LEU A 66 -21.63 15.13 12.06
N ILE A 67 -21.96 16.21 11.33
CA ILE A 67 -22.95 17.19 11.81
C ILE A 67 -24.34 16.56 12.00
N THR A 68 -24.74 15.65 11.10
CA THR A 68 -26.01 14.94 11.17
C THR A 68 -25.96 13.72 12.09
N ARG A 69 -24.76 13.26 12.45
CA ARG A 69 -24.52 12.12 13.34
C ARG A 69 -24.20 12.52 14.78
N TYR A 70 -23.88 13.79 15.03
CA TYR A 70 -23.50 14.32 16.34
C TYR A 70 -24.48 13.94 17.46
N PRO A 71 -25.81 14.03 17.29
CA PRO A 71 -26.72 13.58 18.36
C PRO A 71 -26.53 12.12 18.76
N GLY A 72 -26.25 11.25 17.78
CA GLY A 72 -25.93 9.85 18.02
C GLY A 72 -24.59 9.67 18.72
N ILE A 73 -23.57 10.43 18.32
CA ILE A 73 -22.20 10.39 18.85
C ILE A 73 -22.11 10.92 20.29
N ALA A 74 -22.86 11.96 20.61
CA ALA A 74 -22.80 12.63 21.91
C ALA A 74 -23.95 12.22 22.85
N GLY A 75 -24.85 11.33 22.41
CA GLY A 75 -25.99 10.87 23.20
C GLY A 75 -27.07 11.93 23.40
N PHE A 76 -27.21 12.90 22.52
CA PHE A 76 -28.26 13.92 22.63
C PHE A 76 -29.64 13.32 22.28
N PRO A 77 -30.73 13.71 22.98
CA PRO A 77 -30.76 14.60 24.15
C PRO A 77 -30.57 13.91 25.51
N PHE A 78 -30.83 12.60 25.64
CA PHE A 78 -30.98 11.94 26.94
C PHE A 78 -30.17 10.66 27.14
N GLY A 79 -29.10 10.45 26.38
CA GLY A 79 -28.22 9.28 26.48
C GLY A 79 -26.79 9.61 26.87
N SER A 80 -26.03 8.58 27.22
CA SER A 80 -24.59 8.64 27.40
C SER A 80 -23.87 7.87 26.30
N ARG A 81 -22.64 8.27 25.99
CA ARG A 81 -21.76 7.62 25.03
C ARG A 81 -20.37 7.50 25.62
N ASN A 82 -19.75 6.36 25.40
CA ASN A 82 -18.41 6.07 25.88
C ASN A 82 -17.58 5.48 24.73
N TYR A 83 -16.43 6.08 24.45
CA TYR A 83 -15.50 5.61 23.44
C TYR A 83 -14.16 5.31 24.10
N ILE A 84 -13.50 4.24 23.67
CA ILE A 84 -12.13 3.96 24.08
C ILE A 84 -11.20 4.61 23.06
N VAL A 85 -10.26 5.42 23.54
CA VAL A 85 -9.22 6.06 22.73
C VAL A 85 -7.90 5.38 23.04
N LEU A 86 -7.30 4.70 22.07
CA LEU A 86 -6.02 4.02 22.21
C LEU A 86 -4.89 4.95 21.77
N PHE A 87 -3.81 4.97 22.55
CA PHE A 87 -2.54 5.51 22.10
C PHE A 87 -1.57 4.35 21.85
N GLN A 88 -1.25 4.16 20.57
CA GLN A 88 -0.45 3.04 20.09
C GLN A 88 1.00 3.47 19.83
N ASN A 89 1.95 2.61 20.19
CA ASN A 89 3.35 2.78 19.90
C ASN A 89 3.71 2.06 18.61
N ASN A 90 3.68 2.78 17.48
CA ASN A 90 4.00 2.22 16.18
C ASN A 90 5.49 1.86 15.99
N TYR A 91 6.37 2.28 16.90
CA TYR A 91 7.76 1.78 16.95
C TYR A 91 7.88 0.39 17.57
N GLU A 92 6.82 -0.09 18.24
CA GLU A 92 6.63 -1.48 18.60
C GLU A 92 5.36 -1.94 17.86
N LEU A 93 5.51 -2.15 16.56
CA LEU A 93 4.40 -2.25 15.62
C LEU A 93 3.47 -3.41 15.98
N ARG A 94 2.18 -3.18 15.84
CA ARG A 94 1.12 -4.18 15.94
C ARG A 94 0.27 -4.09 14.69
N PRO A 95 -0.51 -5.12 14.38
CA PRO A 95 -1.27 -5.22 13.14
C PRO A 95 -2.12 -3.99 12.79
N THR A 96 -2.65 -3.33 13.82
CA THR A 96 -3.59 -2.20 13.70
C THR A 96 -3.00 -0.87 14.17
N GLY A 97 -1.68 -0.74 14.24
CA GLY A 97 -1.00 0.55 14.44
C GLY A 97 0.19 0.49 15.38
N GLY A 98 0.12 -0.27 16.47
CA GLY A 98 1.21 -0.32 17.45
C GLY A 98 0.80 -0.87 18.80
N PHE A 99 1.79 -1.05 19.67
CA PHE A 99 1.58 -1.51 21.05
C PHE A 99 0.72 -0.52 21.83
N ILE A 100 -0.38 -0.98 22.43
CA ILE A 100 -1.29 -0.12 23.19
C ILE A 100 -0.61 0.29 24.49
N SER A 101 -0.11 1.53 24.55
CA SER A 101 0.67 2.00 25.71
C SER A 101 -0.22 2.55 26.82
N ILE A 102 -1.25 3.30 26.44
CA ILE A 102 -2.28 3.84 27.34
C ILE A 102 -3.62 3.86 26.59
N PHE A 103 -4.71 3.92 27.33
CA PHE A 103 -6.04 4.14 26.75
C PHE A 103 -6.83 5.20 27.53
N GLY A 104 -7.80 5.81 26.87
CA GLY A 104 -8.63 6.88 27.43
C GLY A 104 -10.12 6.61 27.27
N GLU A 105 -10.89 6.80 28.34
CA GLU A 105 -12.36 6.72 28.30
C GLU A 105 -12.95 8.09 27.94
N LEU A 106 -13.38 8.26 26.69
CA LEU A 106 -14.01 9.47 26.19
C LEU A 106 -15.53 9.44 26.42
N LYS A 107 -16.02 10.31 27.32
CA LYS A 107 -17.41 10.30 27.79
C LYS A 107 -18.21 11.49 27.26
N PHE A 108 -19.43 11.21 26.78
CA PHE A 108 -20.47 12.21 26.50
C PHE A 108 -21.75 11.88 27.26
N THR A 109 -22.47 12.91 27.70
CA THR A 109 -23.80 12.77 28.32
C THR A 109 -24.72 13.87 27.83
N SER A 110 -25.90 13.50 27.33
CA SER A 110 -26.92 14.44 26.86
C SER A 110 -26.40 15.45 25.82
N GLY A 111 -25.50 15.02 24.94
CA GLY A 111 -24.89 15.90 23.95
C GLY A 111 -23.69 16.71 24.46
N ILE A 112 -23.26 16.52 25.71
CA ILE A 112 -22.20 17.31 26.35
C ILE A 112 -20.96 16.44 26.55
N TYR A 113 -19.81 16.92 26.06
CA TYR A 113 -18.50 16.33 26.36
C TYR A 113 -18.21 16.39 27.87
N LYS A 114 -17.86 15.25 28.46
CA LYS A 114 -17.58 15.13 29.91
C LYS A 114 -16.10 15.01 30.25
N GLY A 115 -15.25 14.76 29.26
CA GLY A 115 -13.83 14.54 29.49
C GLY A 115 -13.32 13.28 28.80
N ILE A 116 -12.01 13.11 28.87
CA ILE A 116 -11.32 11.86 28.61
C ILE A 116 -10.52 11.50 29.86
N GLU A 117 -10.63 10.25 30.30
CA GLU A 117 -9.94 9.72 31.48
C GLU A 117 -8.90 8.69 31.01
N TRP A 118 -7.62 9.06 31.12
CA TRP A 118 -6.50 8.24 30.66
C TRP A 118 -6.02 7.28 31.75
N GLN A 119 -5.75 6.05 31.36
CA GLN A 119 -5.29 4.95 32.21
C GLN A 119 -4.09 4.25 31.56
N ASP A 120 -3.19 3.74 32.38
CA ASP A 120 -2.08 2.90 31.92
C ASP A 120 -2.61 1.49 31.58
N VAL A 121 -2.01 0.87 30.56
CA VAL A 121 -2.42 -0.45 30.10
C VAL A 121 -2.06 -1.56 31.10
N TYR A 122 -0.99 -1.37 31.89
CA TYR A 122 -0.59 -2.30 32.96
C TYR A 122 -1.40 -2.09 34.26
N GLY A 123 -2.45 -1.29 34.22
CA GLY A 123 -3.36 -1.10 35.34
C GLY A 123 -4.41 -2.21 35.42
N THR A 124 -5.53 -1.90 36.08
CA THR A 124 -6.59 -2.87 36.36
C THR A 124 -7.35 -3.38 35.14
N VAL A 125 -6.98 -2.98 33.91
CA VAL A 125 -7.64 -3.44 32.69
C VAL A 125 -7.26 -4.90 32.37
N ASP A 126 -6.07 -5.32 32.80
CA ASP A 126 -5.54 -6.68 32.64
C ASP A 126 -5.75 -7.56 33.90
N ASP A 127 -6.45 -7.05 34.93
CA ASP A 127 -6.81 -7.79 36.16
C ASP A 127 -7.98 -8.77 35.92
N HIS A 128 -7.79 -9.72 35.01
CA HIS A 128 -8.78 -10.73 34.66
C HIS A 128 -8.20 -12.15 34.68
N ASP A 129 -9.07 -13.16 34.66
CA ASP A 129 -8.65 -14.57 34.56
C ASP A 129 -7.84 -14.80 33.27
N PHE A 130 -6.91 -15.76 33.32
CA PHE A 130 -6.07 -16.14 32.18
C PHE A 130 -6.89 -16.42 30.92
N VAL A 131 -6.47 -15.84 29.79
CA VAL A 131 -7.02 -16.09 28.46
C VAL A 131 -5.93 -16.70 27.60
N GLU A 132 -6.23 -17.85 26.99
CA GLU A 132 -5.29 -18.53 26.10
C GLU A 132 -4.97 -17.63 24.89
N PRO A 133 -3.69 -17.29 24.66
CA PRO A 133 -3.29 -16.49 23.52
C PRO A 133 -3.37 -17.27 22.20
N PRO A 134 -3.56 -16.59 21.05
CA PRO A 134 -3.38 -17.20 19.75
C PRO A 134 -2.01 -17.90 19.65
N LEU A 135 -1.94 -19.00 18.90
CA LEU A 135 -0.75 -19.87 18.84
C LEU A 135 0.54 -19.08 18.54
N VAL A 136 0.50 -18.18 17.55
CA VAL A 136 1.65 -17.34 17.18
C VAL A 136 2.05 -16.40 18.31
N LEU A 137 1.07 -15.78 18.98
CA LEU A 137 1.32 -14.91 20.12
C LEU A 137 1.94 -15.70 21.28
N SER A 138 1.46 -16.91 21.53
CA SER A 138 2.02 -17.85 22.50
C SER A 138 3.47 -18.21 22.16
N ALA A 139 3.79 -18.47 20.88
CA ALA A 139 5.16 -18.77 20.45
C ALA A 139 6.13 -17.58 20.60
N LEU A 140 5.64 -16.36 20.41
CA LEU A 140 6.45 -15.14 20.48
C LEU A 140 6.67 -14.65 21.91
N LEU A 141 5.62 -14.68 22.73
CA LEU A 141 5.61 -14.12 24.08
C LEU A 141 5.69 -15.17 25.19
N GLY A 142 5.51 -16.45 24.88
CA GLY A 142 5.44 -17.53 25.86
C GLY A 142 6.74 -17.68 26.63
N ASP A 143 6.75 -17.14 27.85
CA ASP A 143 7.75 -17.38 28.87
C ASP A 143 7.08 -17.64 30.23
N GLU A 144 7.87 -17.88 31.28
CA GLU A 144 7.36 -18.17 32.63
C GLU A 144 6.56 -17.02 33.25
N ASN A 145 6.67 -15.79 32.71
CA ASN A 145 6.02 -14.58 33.21
C ASN A 145 4.88 -14.10 32.31
N TYR A 146 4.62 -14.75 31.18
CA TYR A 146 3.56 -14.34 30.27
C TYR A 146 2.19 -14.77 30.79
N GLY A 147 1.43 -13.80 31.32
CA GLY A 147 0.10 -13.98 31.91
C GLY A 147 -1.04 -14.29 30.92
N GLY A 148 -0.72 -14.66 29.68
CA GLY A 148 -1.69 -14.94 28.62
C GLY A 148 -2.09 -13.72 27.81
N HIS A 149 -3.15 -13.86 27.01
CA HIS A 149 -3.68 -12.77 26.18
C HIS A 149 -4.30 -11.69 27.05
N THR A 150 -3.98 -10.43 26.75
CA THR A 150 -4.31 -9.26 27.57
C THR A 150 -4.80 -8.10 26.68
N PHE A 151 -5.39 -7.08 27.28
CA PHE A 151 -5.93 -5.92 26.57
C PHE A 151 -4.88 -5.21 25.69
N ARG A 152 -3.62 -5.15 26.15
CA ARG A 152 -2.51 -4.54 25.40
C ARG A 152 -2.15 -5.25 24.09
N ASP A 153 -2.49 -6.54 23.98
CA ASP A 153 -2.22 -7.40 22.82
C ASP A 153 -3.53 -7.82 22.10
N ALA A 154 -4.68 -7.27 22.51
CA ALA A 154 -6.00 -7.55 21.92
C ALA A 154 -6.19 -6.95 20.51
N ASN A 155 -5.15 -6.30 19.96
CA ASN A 155 -5.15 -5.75 18.61
C ASN A 155 -4.29 -6.57 17.63
N PHE A 156 -4.21 -7.89 17.88
CA PHE A 156 -3.49 -8.90 17.09
C PHE A 156 -4.15 -9.23 15.74
N ASP A 157 -5.47 -9.04 15.63
CA ASP A 157 -6.18 -9.23 14.36
C ASP A 157 -5.82 -8.09 13.38
N PRO A 158 -5.39 -8.37 12.13
CA PRO A 158 -5.05 -7.32 11.18
C PRO A 158 -6.28 -6.51 10.71
N ASP A 159 -7.49 -7.05 10.88
CA ASP A 159 -8.73 -6.29 10.70
C ASP A 159 -9.05 -5.52 11.99
N PHE A 160 -9.03 -4.18 11.91
CA PHE A 160 -9.27 -3.35 13.09
C PHE A 160 -10.73 -3.45 13.58
N THR A 161 -11.68 -3.88 12.74
CA THR A 161 -13.06 -4.08 13.15
C THR A 161 -13.22 -5.34 14.01
N HIS A 162 -12.42 -6.37 13.77
CA HIS A 162 -12.31 -7.57 14.60
C HIS A 162 -11.52 -7.27 15.88
N SER A 163 -10.35 -6.64 15.76
CA SER A 163 -9.58 -6.17 16.93
C SER A 163 -10.42 -5.31 17.87
N LYS A 164 -11.36 -4.50 17.35
CA LYS A 164 -12.28 -3.73 18.19
C LYS A 164 -13.18 -4.62 19.05
N ASP A 165 -13.66 -5.73 18.53
CA ASP A 165 -14.51 -6.64 19.30
C ASP A 165 -13.70 -7.28 20.43
N ASP A 166 -12.47 -7.73 20.14
CA ASP A 166 -11.53 -8.25 21.14
C ASP A 166 -11.21 -7.19 22.21
N LEU A 167 -10.86 -5.97 21.79
CA LEU A 167 -10.57 -4.86 22.72
C LEU A 167 -11.76 -4.52 23.62
N ILE A 168 -12.99 -4.52 23.09
CA ILE A 168 -14.20 -4.31 23.90
C ILE A 168 -14.38 -5.46 24.88
N GLU A 169 -14.18 -6.70 24.43
CA GLU A 169 -14.29 -7.87 25.29
C GLU A 169 -13.29 -7.80 26.46
N PHE A 170 -12.01 -7.59 26.17
CA PHE A 170 -10.97 -7.47 27.19
C PHE A 170 -11.24 -6.33 28.17
N TYR A 171 -11.65 -5.16 27.67
CA TYR A 171 -12.05 -4.04 28.53
C TYR A 171 -13.22 -4.39 29.46
N GLN A 172 -14.20 -5.13 28.95
CA GLN A 172 -15.41 -5.51 29.69
C GLN A 172 -15.18 -6.63 30.71
N ARG A 173 -14.10 -7.41 30.60
CA ARG A 173 -13.71 -8.40 31.62
C ARG A 173 -13.51 -7.75 32.98
N THR A 174 -12.91 -6.56 33.02
CA THR A 174 -12.67 -5.79 34.24
C THR A 174 -13.68 -4.66 34.46
N ASN A 175 -14.50 -4.36 33.44
CA ASN A 175 -15.54 -3.33 33.47
C ASN A 175 -16.90 -3.82 32.91
N PRO A 176 -17.55 -4.83 33.52
CA PRO A 176 -18.69 -5.52 32.93
C PRO A 176 -19.93 -4.64 32.67
N ASP A 177 -20.13 -3.60 33.49
CA ASP A 177 -21.27 -2.68 33.34
C ASP A 177 -20.99 -1.52 32.39
N LYS A 178 -19.74 -1.37 31.91
CA LYS A 178 -19.37 -0.28 31.02
C LYS A 178 -19.65 -0.65 29.56
N ARG A 179 -20.59 0.11 28.98
CA ARG A 179 -20.82 0.10 27.54
C ARG A 179 -19.66 0.79 26.81
N VAL A 180 -19.25 0.24 25.67
CA VAL A 180 -18.37 0.88 24.70
C VAL A 180 -19.16 1.10 23.39
N ASP A 181 -19.14 2.32 22.86
CA ASP A 181 -19.84 2.70 21.63
C ASP A 181 -18.93 2.69 20.39
N GLY A 182 -17.61 2.58 20.58
CA GLY A 182 -16.60 2.47 19.54
C GLY A 182 -15.19 2.66 20.09
N ILE A 183 -14.20 2.40 19.24
CA ILE A 183 -12.78 2.54 19.52
C ILE A 183 -12.17 3.50 18.51
N ILE A 184 -11.31 4.39 19.00
CA ILE A 184 -10.51 5.31 18.21
C ILE A 184 -9.05 5.02 18.56
N ALA A 185 -8.19 4.81 17.58
CA ALA A 185 -6.76 4.63 17.79
C ALA A 185 -5.97 5.76 17.12
N VAL A 186 -4.91 6.21 17.78
CA VAL A 186 -3.89 7.11 17.22
C VAL A 186 -2.52 6.62 17.65
N ASP A 187 -1.51 6.83 16.82
CA ASP A 187 -0.13 6.40 17.08
C ASP A 187 0.81 7.57 17.44
N PHE A 188 2.12 7.31 17.59
CA PHE A 188 3.10 8.37 17.85
C PHE A 188 3.19 9.35 16.68
N HIS A 189 3.16 8.88 15.44
CA HIS A 189 3.26 9.75 14.26
C HIS A 189 2.16 10.82 14.31
N PHE A 190 0.92 10.43 14.61
CA PHE A 190 -0.19 11.37 14.79
C PHE A 190 0.12 12.46 15.82
N VAL A 191 0.66 12.09 16.98
CA VAL A 191 0.94 13.04 18.07
C VAL A 191 2.16 13.91 17.78
N GLU A 192 3.20 13.34 17.17
CA GLU A 192 4.42 14.04 16.72
C GLU A 192 4.06 15.14 15.71
N LYS A 193 3.28 14.81 14.67
CA LYS A 193 2.77 15.78 13.69
C LYS A 193 1.79 16.80 14.28
N LEU A 194 1.01 16.40 15.28
CA LEU A 194 0.15 17.34 16.00
C LEU A 194 0.99 18.35 16.82
N LEU A 195 2.11 17.93 17.42
CA LEU A 195 3.03 18.81 18.14
C LEU A 195 3.73 19.80 17.19
N GLU A 196 4.17 19.34 16.02
CA GLU A 196 4.70 20.20 14.95
C GLU A 196 3.73 21.36 14.66
N LYS A 197 2.43 21.05 14.56
CA LYS A 197 1.38 22.04 14.27
C LYS A 197 1.08 23.01 15.41
N TYR A 198 1.13 22.57 16.67
CA TYR A 198 0.68 23.34 17.84
C TYR A 198 1.81 23.93 18.69
N GLU A 199 3.05 23.86 18.18
CA GLU A 199 4.29 24.28 18.83
C GLU A 199 4.60 23.44 20.09
N PRO A 200 5.86 23.45 20.57
CA PRO A 200 6.28 22.68 21.73
C PRO A 200 5.33 22.80 22.93
N ILE A 201 5.08 21.68 23.60
CA ILE A 201 4.18 21.61 24.76
C ILE A 201 4.99 21.28 26.00
N LYS A 202 4.94 22.20 26.97
CA LYS A 202 5.55 21.98 28.27
C LYS A 202 4.65 21.13 29.15
N VAL A 203 5.10 19.98 29.64
CA VAL A 203 4.35 19.07 30.52
C VAL A 203 5.25 18.64 31.66
N GLU A 204 4.86 18.93 32.90
CA GLU A 204 5.53 18.44 34.11
C GLU A 204 7.07 18.62 34.15
N GLY A 205 7.56 19.70 33.55
CA GLY A 205 9.00 20.03 33.50
C GLY A 205 9.69 19.66 32.18
N TYR A 206 9.05 18.84 31.33
CA TYR A 206 9.53 18.49 30.00
C TYR A 206 8.97 19.45 28.95
N GLU A 207 9.77 19.76 27.93
CA GLU A 207 9.33 20.47 26.73
C GLU A 207 9.28 19.46 25.58
N LEU A 208 8.07 19.09 25.18
CA LEU A 208 7.81 18.06 24.19
C LEU A 208 7.60 18.67 22.81
N THR A 209 8.27 18.09 21.82
CA THR A 209 8.34 18.49 20.41
C THR A 209 8.13 17.25 19.55
N GLU A 210 7.99 17.44 18.23
CA GLU A 210 8.00 16.32 17.27
C GLU A 210 9.26 15.45 17.46
N ASP A 211 10.44 16.07 17.53
CA ASP A 211 11.73 15.37 17.53
C ASP A 211 12.02 14.57 18.80
N ASN A 212 11.53 15.03 19.94
CA ASN A 212 11.90 14.46 21.25
C ASN A 212 10.77 13.72 21.98
N LEU A 213 9.56 13.67 21.41
CA LEU A 213 8.41 13.05 22.07
C LEU A 213 8.70 11.58 22.40
N PHE A 214 9.08 10.80 21.39
CA PHE A 214 9.35 9.38 21.53
C PHE A 214 10.46 9.11 22.56
N GLU A 215 11.61 9.77 22.41
CA GLU A 215 12.76 9.58 23.30
C GLU A 215 12.41 9.93 24.75
N THR A 216 11.69 11.05 24.96
CA THR A 216 11.30 11.49 26.30
C THR A 216 10.30 10.51 26.94
N LEU A 217 9.26 10.10 26.21
CA LEU A 217 8.26 9.16 26.72
C LEU A 217 8.84 7.76 26.95
N SER A 218 9.76 7.32 26.09
CA SER A 218 10.48 6.06 26.23
C SER A 218 11.43 6.07 27.43
N ALA A 219 12.18 7.16 27.64
CA ALA A 219 13.04 7.30 28.81
C ALA A 219 12.24 7.26 30.12
N ILE A 220 11.11 7.98 30.18
CA ILE A 220 10.19 7.93 31.33
C ILE A 220 9.56 6.54 31.51
N ALA A 221 9.44 5.76 30.44
CA ALA A 221 9.00 4.35 30.51
C ALA A 221 10.05 3.43 31.11
N SER A 222 11.29 3.58 30.67
CA SER A 222 12.40 2.71 31.03
C SER A 222 12.96 2.98 32.43
N ASP A 223 12.66 4.14 33.03
CA ASP A 223 13.08 4.49 34.40
C ASP A 223 12.27 3.76 35.50
N VAL A 224 11.39 2.83 35.12
CA VAL A 224 10.55 2.03 36.02
C VAL A 224 10.90 0.55 35.91
N ASP A 225 11.00 -0.14 37.04
CA ASP A 225 11.29 -1.58 37.08
C ASP A 225 10.12 -2.38 36.48
N ARG A 226 10.35 -2.96 35.30
CA ARG A 226 9.36 -3.75 34.55
C ARG A 226 8.96 -5.06 35.25
N HIS A 227 9.68 -5.48 36.29
CA HIS A 227 9.39 -6.70 37.04
C HIS A 227 8.68 -6.44 38.37
N ASN A 228 8.27 -5.19 38.63
CA ASN A 228 7.55 -4.80 39.85
C ASN A 228 6.23 -4.11 39.50
N GLU A 229 5.12 -4.82 39.71
CA GLU A 229 3.74 -4.36 39.48
C GLU A 229 3.40 -3.05 40.21
N GLU A 230 3.89 -2.86 41.44
CA GLU A 230 3.64 -1.65 42.24
C GLU A 230 4.40 -0.43 41.66
N SER A 231 5.57 -0.66 41.06
CA SER A 231 6.34 0.37 40.36
C SER A 231 5.74 0.73 38.99
N LEU A 232 5.23 -0.27 38.26
CA LEU A 232 4.50 -0.08 37.00
C LEU A 232 3.22 0.72 37.21
N ALA A 233 2.44 0.40 38.25
CA ALA A 233 1.21 1.10 38.60
C ALA A 233 1.43 2.54 39.12
N SER A 234 2.61 2.84 39.67
CA SER A 234 2.97 4.19 40.18
C SER A 234 3.78 5.04 39.19
N ARG A 235 3.95 4.56 37.96
CA ARG A 235 4.69 5.24 36.90
C ARG A 235 4.14 6.65 36.63
N LYS A 236 5.04 7.63 36.53
CA LYS A 236 4.70 9.02 36.21
C LYS A 236 4.21 9.13 34.76
N ASN A 237 2.89 9.19 34.59
CA ASN A 237 2.26 9.28 33.27
C ASN A 237 2.14 10.75 32.81
N ILE A 238 3.15 11.24 32.07
CA ILE A 238 3.09 12.57 31.45
C ILE A 238 2.26 12.61 30.15
N SER A 239 1.84 11.46 29.64
CA SER A 239 1.03 11.36 28.41
C SER A 239 -0.38 11.89 28.63
N SER A 240 -1.02 11.60 29.76
CA SER A 240 -2.34 12.16 30.12
C SER A 240 -2.37 13.70 30.11
N PRO A 241 -1.47 14.42 30.83
CA PRO A 241 -1.43 15.87 30.77
C PRO A 241 -0.99 16.41 29.39
N LEU A 242 -0.20 15.68 28.61
CA LEU A 242 0.10 16.02 27.20
C LEU A 242 -1.17 16.02 26.35
N PHE A 243 -1.91 14.91 26.32
CA PHE A 243 -3.15 14.79 25.52
C PHE A 243 -4.18 15.84 25.92
N LYS A 244 -4.33 16.11 27.23
CA LYS A 244 -5.22 17.17 27.72
C LYS A 244 -4.82 18.54 27.19
N LYS A 245 -3.52 18.87 27.13
CA LYS A 245 -3.04 20.14 26.58
C LYS A 245 -3.24 20.23 25.07
N LEU A 246 -2.96 19.17 24.32
CA LEU A 246 -3.20 19.09 22.87
C LEU A 246 -4.66 19.29 22.53
N LEU A 247 -5.57 18.61 23.23
CA LEU A 247 -7.01 18.77 23.05
C LEU A 247 -7.47 20.19 23.41
N THR A 248 -6.97 20.74 24.51
CA THR A 248 -7.30 22.10 24.94
C THR A 248 -6.84 23.15 23.92
N LYS A 249 -5.62 23.04 23.39
CA LYS A 249 -5.14 23.93 22.32
C LYS A 249 -6.00 23.81 21.07
N SER A 250 -6.42 22.61 20.70
CA SER A 250 -7.27 22.38 19.53
C SER A 250 -8.66 23.03 19.65
N ILE A 251 -9.20 23.12 20.88
CA ILE A 251 -10.49 23.78 21.15
C ILE A 251 -10.36 25.31 21.25
N ILE A 252 -9.29 25.81 21.88
CA ILE A 252 -9.09 27.25 22.16
C ILE A 252 -8.76 28.06 20.90
N PHE A 253 -8.22 27.41 19.87
CA PHE A 253 -7.83 28.06 18.61
C PHE A 253 -8.79 27.71 17.45
N PRO A 254 -10.08 28.13 17.50
CA PRO A 254 -11.10 27.71 16.54
C PRO A 254 -10.82 28.16 15.11
N TRP A 255 -10.01 29.21 14.90
CA TRP A 255 -9.56 29.60 13.56
C TRP A 255 -8.65 28.55 12.91
N ARG A 256 -7.99 27.70 13.69
CA ARG A 256 -7.20 26.56 13.21
C ARG A 256 -8.04 25.32 12.93
N ALA A 257 -9.31 25.28 13.36
CA ALA A 257 -10.16 24.08 13.28
C ALA A 257 -10.20 23.46 11.89
N LYS A 258 -10.30 24.26 10.82
CA LYS A 258 -10.27 23.75 9.43
C LYS A 258 -8.97 23.00 9.14
N SER A 259 -7.83 23.61 9.48
CA SER A 259 -6.50 23.03 9.23
C SER A 259 -6.23 21.81 10.10
N THR A 260 -6.81 21.76 11.30
CA THR A 260 -6.71 20.63 12.22
C THR A 260 -7.58 19.48 11.74
N LEU A 261 -8.79 19.74 11.24
CA LEU A 261 -9.64 18.70 10.68
C LEU A 261 -9.10 18.13 9.37
N ALA A 262 -8.48 18.96 8.53
CA ALA A 262 -7.78 18.48 7.34
C ALA A 262 -6.63 17.53 7.72
N PHE A 263 -5.80 17.94 8.70
CA PHE A 263 -4.75 17.09 9.26
C PHE A 263 -5.31 15.77 9.81
N VAL A 264 -6.39 15.81 10.60
CA VAL A 264 -6.98 14.58 11.14
C VAL A 264 -7.48 13.66 10.02
N ALA A 265 -8.09 14.20 8.96
CA ALA A 265 -8.54 13.41 7.81
C ALA A 265 -7.37 12.76 7.06
N GLU A 266 -6.28 13.50 6.87
CA GLU A 266 -5.01 13.00 6.30
C GLU A 266 -4.47 11.84 7.13
N GLN A 267 -4.40 11.97 8.46
CA GLN A 267 -3.94 10.89 9.34
C GLN A 267 -4.84 9.66 9.33
N PHE A 268 -6.15 9.81 9.08
CA PHE A 268 -7.03 8.66 8.84
C PHE A 268 -6.76 8.00 7.48
N ASN A 269 -6.47 8.76 6.43
CA ASN A 269 -6.12 8.21 5.11
C ASN A 269 -4.76 7.48 5.14
N GLU A 270 -3.81 8.02 5.91
CA GLU A 270 -2.48 7.43 6.11
C GLU A 270 -2.45 6.32 7.18
N LYS A 271 -3.59 6.07 7.83
CA LYS A 271 -3.78 5.06 8.88
C LYS A 271 -2.85 5.24 10.09
N HIS A 272 -2.55 6.49 10.42
CA HIS A 272 -2.02 6.92 11.72
C HIS A 272 -3.15 7.23 12.73
N ALA A 273 -4.39 7.28 12.24
CA ALA A 273 -5.61 7.25 13.04
C ALA A 273 -6.59 6.21 12.47
N LEU A 274 -7.26 5.47 13.35
CA LEU A 274 -8.33 4.53 12.98
C LEU A 274 -9.53 4.72 13.90
N ALA A 275 -10.73 4.47 13.40
CA ALA A 275 -11.93 4.51 14.24
C ALA A 275 -13.04 3.59 13.73
N THR A 276 -13.56 2.77 14.64
CA THR A 276 -14.66 1.85 14.38
C THR A 276 -15.70 1.92 15.51
N PHE A 277 -16.95 1.65 15.18
CA PHE A 277 -18.11 2.00 15.98
C PHE A 277 -19.17 0.90 15.98
N ASN A 278 -19.76 0.64 17.15
CA ASN A 278 -20.87 -0.32 17.29
C ASN A 278 -22.18 0.16 16.62
N ARG A 279 -22.20 1.40 16.14
CA ARG A 279 -23.40 2.03 15.56
C ARG A 279 -23.27 2.00 14.04
N SER A 280 -24.03 1.11 13.41
CA SER A 280 -24.00 0.86 11.95
C SER A 280 -24.03 2.11 11.07
N GLY A 281 -24.75 3.17 11.48
CA GLY A 281 -24.82 4.40 10.71
C GLY A 281 -23.54 5.25 10.70
N LEU A 282 -22.72 5.18 11.75
CA LEU A 282 -21.42 5.85 11.83
C LEU A 282 -20.32 4.96 11.27
N GLU A 283 -20.38 3.67 11.59
CA GLU A 283 -19.44 2.66 11.08
C GLU A 283 -19.37 2.67 9.55
N LYS A 284 -20.52 2.60 8.87
CA LYS A 284 -20.60 2.64 7.40
C LYS A 284 -19.97 3.90 6.79
N LEU A 285 -19.94 5.02 7.52
CA LEU A 285 -19.37 6.27 7.01
C LEU A 285 -17.84 6.27 7.13
N PHE A 286 -17.29 5.63 8.15
CA PHE A 286 -15.85 5.43 8.31
C PHE A 286 -15.35 4.31 7.40
N ALA A 287 -16.07 3.18 7.32
CA ALA A 287 -15.79 2.07 6.40
C ALA A 287 -15.73 2.51 4.94
N LYS A 288 -16.66 3.38 4.49
CA LYS A 288 -16.64 3.92 3.12
C LYS A 288 -15.34 4.69 2.77
N ARG A 289 -14.60 5.14 3.77
CA ARG A 289 -13.34 5.87 3.62
C ARG A 289 -12.12 5.02 4.00
N ASN A 290 -12.32 3.74 4.32
CA ASN A 290 -11.31 2.84 4.90
C ASN A 290 -10.72 3.35 6.24
N TRP A 291 -11.40 4.30 6.90
CA TRP A 291 -10.95 4.88 8.18
C TRP A 291 -11.18 3.97 9.38
N ASN A 292 -11.90 2.86 9.18
CA ASN A 292 -12.14 1.84 10.21
C ASN A 292 -11.09 0.73 10.20
N GLY A 293 -10.10 0.75 9.29
CA GLY A 293 -9.02 -0.24 9.23
C GLY A 293 -9.48 -1.67 8.96
N ALA A 294 -10.64 -1.85 8.32
CA ALA A 294 -11.10 -3.16 7.88
C ALA A 294 -10.20 -3.72 6.77
N LEU A 295 -10.02 -5.03 6.74
CA LEU A 295 -9.36 -5.69 5.63
C LEU A 295 -10.23 -5.63 4.35
N PRO A 296 -9.61 -5.79 3.16
CA PRO A 296 -10.35 -5.90 1.91
C PRO A 296 -11.36 -7.05 1.94
N GLU A 297 -12.55 -6.82 1.37
CA GLU A 297 -13.53 -7.88 1.13
C GLU A 297 -13.13 -8.71 -0.12
N SER A 298 -13.49 -9.99 -0.15
CA SER A 298 -13.18 -10.92 -1.25
C SER A 298 -13.76 -10.53 -2.63
N ASN A 299 -14.64 -9.53 -2.69
CA ASN A 299 -15.26 -9.04 -3.93
C ASN A 299 -14.48 -7.90 -4.61
N PHE A 300 -13.34 -7.46 -4.06
CA PHE A 300 -12.57 -6.31 -4.54
C PHE A 300 -11.63 -6.60 -5.71
N GLY A 301 -11.50 -7.85 -6.15
CA GLY A 301 -10.46 -8.27 -7.10
C GLY A 301 -9.22 -8.75 -6.36
N ASP A 302 -8.03 -8.50 -6.89
CA ASP A 302 -6.78 -8.81 -6.19
C ASP A 302 -6.49 -7.76 -5.11
N PHE A 303 -5.84 -8.18 -4.03
CA PHE A 303 -5.30 -7.31 -3.01
C PHE A 303 -4.02 -7.89 -2.41
N LEU A 304 -3.15 -6.99 -1.96
CA LEU A 304 -1.95 -7.36 -1.21
C LEU A 304 -1.93 -6.60 0.11
N VAL A 305 -1.94 -7.35 1.22
CA VAL A 305 -1.77 -6.82 2.57
C VAL A 305 -0.50 -7.42 3.16
N VAL A 306 0.52 -6.61 3.40
CA VAL A 306 1.71 -7.02 4.17
C VAL A 306 1.59 -6.43 5.57
N ASN A 307 1.60 -7.29 6.58
CA ASN A 307 1.33 -6.91 7.97
C ASN A 307 2.43 -7.46 8.89
N ASP A 308 3.14 -6.56 9.56
CA ASP A 308 4.18 -6.86 10.56
C ASP A 308 3.62 -6.66 11.98
N ALA A 309 3.86 -7.62 12.86
CA ALA A 309 3.60 -7.51 14.28
C ALA A 309 4.88 -7.80 15.10
N ASN A 310 5.48 -6.76 15.66
CA ASN A 310 6.62 -6.87 16.55
C ASN A 310 6.16 -7.32 17.93
N TYR A 311 6.72 -8.40 18.46
CA TYR A 311 6.48 -8.88 19.83
C TYR A 311 7.78 -9.10 20.60
N GLY A 312 8.91 -8.60 20.10
CA GLY A 312 10.23 -8.72 20.73
C GLY A 312 10.47 -7.77 21.90
N GLY A 313 9.52 -6.89 22.21
CA GLY A 313 9.59 -5.92 23.33
C GLY A 313 10.60 -4.78 23.14
N MET A 314 11.39 -4.83 22.06
CA MET A 314 12.23 -3.74 21.57
C MET A 314 11.43 -2.87 20.61
N LYS A 315 11.69 -1.56 20.61
CA LYS A 315 10.99 -0.60 19.73
C LYS A 315 11.67 -0.50 18.37
N SER A 316 12.07 -1.67 17.84
CA SER A 316 12.95 -1.79 16.69
C SER A 316 12.29 -1.37 15.38
N ASN A 317 10.95 -1.27 15.29
CA ASN A 317 10.28 -0.77 14.08
C ASN A 317 10.65 0.68 13.75
N ARG A 318 11.20 1.44 14.70
CA ARG A 318 11.81 2.75 14.42
C ARG A 318 12.96 2.68 13.42
N TYR A 319 13.63 1.54 13.35
CA TYR A 319 14.81 1.31 12.53
C TYR A 319 14.59 0.22 11.48
N LEU A 320 13.37 -0.29 11.32
CA LEU A 320 13.05 -1.25 10.27
C LEU A 320 12.58 -0.52 9.02
N THR A 321 13.15 -0.90 7.88
CA THR A 321 12.64 -0.56 6.56
C THR A 321 12.08 -1.80 5.89
N ARG A 322 11.13 -1.59 4.97
CA ARG A 322 10.46 -2.67 4.25
C ARG A 322 10.36 -2.35 2.78
N ASP A 323 10.83 -3.31 2.00
CA ASP A 323 10.74 -3.30 0.54
C ASP A 323 9.88 -4.48 0.10
N ILE A 324 8.78 -4.18 -0.59
CA ILE A 324 7.79 -5.15 -1.02
C ILE A 324 7.78 -5.18 -2.55
N GLN A 325 8.14 -6.31 -3.13
CA GLN A 325 8.02 -6.57 -4.55
C GLN A 325 6.84 -7.52 -4.80
N TYR A 326 5.93 -7.13 -5.69
CA TYR A 326 4.80 -7.93 -6.12
C TYR A 326 4.86 -8.15 -7.63
N GLU A 327 5.19 -9.37 -8.04
CA GLU A 327 5.26 -9.74 -9.44
C GLU A 327 4.05 -10.57 -9.86
N LEU A 328 3.46 -10.22 -11.00
CA LEU A 328 2.37 -10.94 -11.64
C LEU A 328 2.85 -11.48 -12.99
N ASP A 329 2.79 -12.80 -13.16
CA ASP A 329 2.98 -13.45 -14.45
C ASP A 329 1.61 -13.89 -14.99
N ILE A 330 1.13 -13.14 -16.00
CA ILE A 330 -0.08 -13.43 -16.73
C ILE A 330 0.28 -14.42 -17.84
N SER A 331 0.13 -15.71 -17.56
CA SER A 331 0.56 -16.75 -18.48
C SER A 331 -0.39 -16.92 -19.69
N ASN A 332 0.09 -17.61 -20.73
CA ASN A 332 -0.76 -18.20 -21.78
C ASN A 332 -1.39 -19.52 -21.35
N ARG A 333 -1.02 -20.07 -20.18
CA ARG A 333 -1.61 -21.29 -19.65
C ARG A 333 -3.07 -21.01 -19.30
N LYS A 334 -3.89 -22.00 -19.61
CA LYS A 334 -5.30 -22.02 -19.21
C LYS A 334 -5.53 -23.14 -18.21
N ASP A 335 -6.41 -22.88 -17.25
CA ASP A 335 -6.90 -23.91 -16.33
C ASP A 335 -7.82 -24.91 -17.07
N VAL A 336 -8.31 -25.91 -16.35
CA VAL A 336 -9.21 -26.94 -16.90
C VAL A 336 -10.54 -26.39 -17.40
N ARG A 337 -10.88 -25.14 -17.07
CA ARG A 337 -12.10 -24.44 -17.48
C ARG A 337 -11.84 -23.46 -18.64
N GLY A 338 -10.59 -23.32 -19.08
CA GLY A 338 -10.19 -22.43 -20.15
C GLY A 338 -9.87 -21.00 -19.71
N ASN A 339 -9.83 -20.74 -18.40
CA ASN A 339 -9.51 -19.44 -17.83
C ASN A 339 -8.01 -19.25 -17.77
N ARG A 340 -7.57 -17.99 -17.87
CA ARG A 340 -6.15 -17.66 -17.80
C ARG A 340 -5.61 -17.89 -16.39
N VAL A 341 -4.44 -18.51 -16.29
CA VAL A 341 -3.76 -18.67 -14.99
C VAL A 341 -2.82 -17.48 -14.76
N ILE A 342 -2.98 -16.84 -13.60
CA ILE A 342 -2.13 -15.74 -13.15
C ILE A 342 -1.34 -16.23 -11.93
N THR A 343 -0.01 -16.19 -12.04
CA THR A 343 0.88 -16.56 -10.93
C THR A 343 1.42 -15.28 -10.32
N ALA A 344 1.24 -15.13 -9.02
CA ALA A 344 1.76 -14.03 -8.24
C ALA A 344 2.99 -14.48 -7.44
N THR A 345 3.99 -13.61 -7.35
CA THR A 345 5.15 -13.75 -6.46
C THR A 345 5.21 -12.51 -5.59
N THR A 346 5.20 -12.69 -4.27
CA THR A 346 5.45 -11.61 -3.32
C THR A 346 6.80 -11.82 -2.65
N GLU A 347 7.67 -10.83 -2.70
CA GLU A 347 8.90 -10.77 -1.94
C GLU A 347 8.83 -9.62 -0.93
N VAL A 348 9.09 -9.92 0.34
CA VAL A 348 9.12 -8.92 1.42
C VAL A 348 10.51 -8.94 2.04
N THR A 349 11.24 -7.85 1.88
CA THR A 349 12.55 -7.64 2.52
C THR A 349 12.37 -6.74 3.72
N LEU A 350 12.76 -7.24 4.89
CA LEU A 350 12.85 -6.46 6.13
C LEU A 350 14.32 -6.17 6.41
N SER A 351 14.67 -4.90 6.59
CA SER A 351 16.06 -4.49 6.90
C SER A 351 16.11 -3.72 8.21
N HIS A 352 16.96 -4.16 9.14
CA HIS A 352 17.17 -3.50 10.41
C HIS A 352 18.33 -2.50 10.31
N GLU A 353 18.03 -1.25 9.99
CA GLU A 353 19.02 -0.17 9.77
C GLU A 353 19.66 0.37 11.06
N GLY A 354 19.14 -0.04 12.21
CA GLY A 354 19.65 0.33 13.52
C GLY A 354 20.95 -0.41 13.89
N ILE A 355 21.54 0.00 15.02
CA ILE A 355 22.76 -0.59 15.60
C ILE A 355 22.60 -0.73 17.12
N TYR A 356 23.31 -1.69 17.72
CA TYR A 356 23.13 -2.04 19.15
C TYR A 356 23.36 -0.88 20.16
N ASN A 357 24.10 0.16 19.80
CA ASN A 357 24.39 1.29 20.70
C ASN A 357 23.35 2.42 20.62
N VAL A 358 22.27 2.25 19.85
CA VAL A 358 21.17 3.19 19.74
C VAL A 358 20.02 2.73 20.65
N PRO A 359 19.37 3.63 21.42
CA PRO A 359 18.28 3.26 22.32
C PRO A 359 17.18 2.45 21.62
N LEU A 360 16.85 1.31 22.23
CA LEU A 360 15.76 0.41 21.82
C LEU A 360 15.89 -0.18 20.40
N SER A 361 17.08 -0.08 19.81
CA SER A 361 17.48 -0.69 18.53
C SER A 361 18.01 -2.12 18.73
N GLY A 362 17.42 -2.89 19.64
CA GLY A 362 17.80 -4.28 19.90
C GLY A 362 17.28 -5.24 18.83
N ASN A 363 17.50 -6.54 19.03
CA ASN A 363 16.98 -7.57 18.12
C ASN A 363 15.47 -7.39 17.93
N TYR A 364 15.04 -7.41 16.68
CA TYR A 364 13.64 -7.48 16.32
C TYR A 364 13.19 -8.94 16.38
N LYS A 365 12.00 -9.18 16.93
CA LYS A 365 11.30 -10.45 16.90
C LYS A 365 9.82 -10.20 16.64
N GLY A 366 9.23 -10.86 15.66
CA GLY A 366 7.86 -10.58 15.27
C GLY A 366 7.22 -11.65 14.40
N TYR A 367 6.01 -11.33 13.95
CA TYR A 367 5.26 -12.12 12.98
C TYR A 367 5.03 -11.27 11.74
N LEU A 368 5.63 -11.69 10.62
CA LEU A 368 5.33 -11.13 9.31
C LEU A 368 4.26 -11.99 8.67
N ARG A 369 3.22 -11.37 8.11
CA ARG A 369 2.22 -12.08 7.32
C ARG A 369 1.83 -11.30 6.08
N THR A 370 1.58 -12.03 5.00
CA THR A 370 1.03 -11.55 3.74
C THR A 370 -0.37 -12.13 3.58
N LEU A 371 -1.36 -11.27 3.38
CA LEU A 371 -2.73 -11.68 3.09
C LEU A 371 -3.04 -11.41 1.63
N VAL A 372 -3.59 -12.43 0.98
CA VAL A 372 -3.86 -12.49 -0.46
C VAL A 372 -5.30 -12.97 -0.69
N PRO A 373 -5.87 -12.84 -1.90
CA PRO A 373 -7.27 -13.17 -2.13
C PRO A 373 -7.63 -14.60 -1.72
N LEU A 374 -8.80 -14.76 -1.11
CA LEU A 374 -9.33 -16.06 -0.71
C LEU A 374 -9.38 -17.04 -1.89
N GLY A 375 -8.89 -18.27 -1.70
CA GLY A 375 -8.84 -19.28 -2.76
C GLY A 375 -7.61 -19.17 -3.68
N SER A 376 -6.61 -18.37 -3.32
CA SER A 376 -5.28 -18.43 -3.93
C SER A 376 -4.63 -19.79 -3.63
N ASP A 377 -4.04 -20.42 -4.65
CA ASP A 377 -3.37 -21.72 -4.51
C ASP A 377 -1.88 -21.52 -4.24
N ILE A 378 -1.43 -21.87 -3.03
CA ILE A 378 -0.06 -21.62 -2.57
C ILE A 378 0.89 -22.63 -3.22
N LEU A 379 1.82 -22.13 -4.03
CA LEU A 379 2.80 -22.95 -4.76
C LEU A 379 4.10 -23.12 -3.99
N GLU A 380 4.61 -22.03 -3.38
CA GLU A 380 5.89 -22.00 -2.68
C GLU A 380 5.88 -20.97 -1.54
N GLY A 381 6.59 -21.29 -0.46
CA GLY A 381 6.84 -20.41 0.68
C GLY A 381 5.88 -20.64 1.85
N SER A 382 6.13 -19.91 2.94
CA SER A 382 5.32 -19.87 4.17
C SER A 382 5.51 -21.04 5.14
N GLU A 383 6.00 -20.75 6.35
CA GLU A 383 5.95 -21.70 7.48
C GLU A 383 4.55 -21.83 8.09
N ILE A 384 3.79 -20.74 8.10
CA ILE A 384 2.46 -20.68 8.71
C ILE A 384 1.43 -20.30 7.64
N THR A 385 0.43 -21.13 7.43
CA THR A 385 -0.70 -20.81 6.54
C THR A 385 -2.02 -20.83 7.30
N GLU A 386 -2.88 -19.86 7.01
CA GLU A 386 -4.21 -19.71 7.63
C GLU A 386 -5.21 -19.22 6.59
N THR A 387 -6.37 -19.89 6.49
CA THR A 387 -7.50 -19.40 5.70
C THR A 387 -8.43 -18.59 6.58
N ARG A 388 -8.72 -17.35 6.18
CA ARG A 388 -9.64 -16.42 6.86
C ARG A 388 -10.89 -16.19 6.01
N ASP A 389 -11.86 -15.44 6.55
CA ASP A 389 -13.14 -15.20 5.87
C ASP A 389 -13.02 -14.59 4.46
N ASN A 390 -11.98 -13.78 4.21
CA ASN A 390 -11.79 -13.05 2.95
C ASN A 390 -10.38 -13.18 2.35
N ALA A 391 -9.47 -13.95 2.96
CA ALA A 391 -8.08 -14.01 2.53
C ALA A 391 -7.42 -15.35 2.86
N GLU A 392 -6.42 -15.72 2.08
CA GLU A 392 -5.38 -16.67 2.50
C GLU A 392 -4.25 -15.89 3.16
N VAL A 393 -3.67 -16.43 4.23
CA VAL A 393 -2.57 -15.83 4.99
C VAL A 393 -1.34 -16.70 4.85
N LEU A 394 -0.22 -16.08 4.50
CA LEU A 394 1.12 -16.67 4.49
C LEU A 394 1.97 -15.94 5.53
N GLY A 395 2.50 -16.64 6.52
CA GLY A 395 3.15 -16.03 7.68
C GLY A 395 4.44 -16.70 8.12
N GLU A 396 5.28 -15.90 8.79
CA GLU A 396 6.63 -16.26 9.23
C GLU A 396 6.92 -15.64 10.60
N ILE A 397 7.51 -16.44 11.50
CA ILE A 397 8.13 -15.89 12.72
C ILE A 397 9.51 -15.36 12.33
N VAL A 398 9.74 -14.08 12.58
CA VAL A 398 10.93 -13.37 12.10
C VAL A 398 11.79 -12.94 13.28
N GLU A 399 13.10 -13.15 13.18
CA GLU A 399 14.10 -12.57 14.09
C GLU A 399 15.20 -11.88 13.26
N ILE A 400 15.50 -10.62 13.58
CA ILE A 400 16.50 -9.82 12.85
C ILE A 400 17.38 -9.08 13.85
N GLU A 401 18.70 -9.26 13.70
CA GLU A 401 19.69 -8.48 14.44
C GLU A 401 19.93 -7.11 13.79
N PRO A 402 20.29 -6.07 14.56
CA PRO A 402 20.66 -4.77 14.03
C PRO A 402 21.79 -4.85 12.97
N GLY A 403 21.56 -4.22 11.82
CA GLY A 403 22.46 -4.20 10.66
C GLY A 403 22.21 -5.33 9.64
N ASN A 404 21.30 -6.26 9.92
CA ASN A 404 20.97 -7.36 9.03
C ASN A 404 19.64 -7.14 8.30
N SER A 405 19.46 -7.89 7.21
CA SER A 405 18.22 -7.95 6.43
C SER A 405 17.81 -9.41 6.20
N ILE A 406 16.52 -9.63 6.02
CA ILE A 406 15.94 -10.92 5.65
C ILE A 406 14.88 -10.72 4.57
N THR A 407 14.79 -11.66 3.64
CA THR A 407 13.80 -11.63 2.55
C THR A 407 12.98 -12.91 2.58
N TYR A 408 11.66 -12.76 2.54
CA TYR A 408 10.71 -13.86 2.40
C TYR A 408 10.06 -13.81 1.03
N ARG A 409 9.91 -14.97 0.40
CA ARG A 409 9.32 -15.12 -0.94
C ARG A 409 8.13 -16.08 -0.88
N TYR A 410 7.00 -15.64 -1.41
CA TYR A 410 5.77 -16.42 -1.52
C TYR A 410 5.34 -16.48 -2.98
N GLN A 411 5.01 -17.66 -3.48
CA GLN A 411 4.49 -17.85 -4.82
C GLN A 411 3.14 -18.57 -4.78
N TYR A 412 2.15 -18.05 -5.52
CA TYR A 412 0.79 -18.58 -5.51
C TYR A 412 0.07 -18.31 -6.84
N GLU A 413 -0.93 -19.12 -7.18
CA GLU A 413 -1.86 -18.85 -8.27
C GLU A 413 -3.06 -18.08 -7.74
N LEU A 414 -3.40 -16.96 -8.39
CA LEU A 414 -4.54 -16.15 -7.99
C LEU A 414 -5.87 -16.77 -8.46
N PRO A 415 -6.95 -16.58 -7.69
CA PRO A 415 -8.26 -17.08 -8.10
C PRO A 415 -8.81 -16.28 -9.27
N GLU A 416 -9.57 -16.95 -10.14
CA GLU A 416 -10.10 -16.38 -11.39
C GLU A 416 -10.87 -15.05 -11.22
N TYR A 417 -11.55 -14.85 -10.08
CA TYR A 417 -12.39 -13.68 -9.87
C TYR A 417 -11.61 -12.36 -9.78
N VAL A 418 -10.28 -12.41 -9.62
CA VAL A 418 -9.42 -11.22 -9.65
C VAL A 418 -9.32 -10.60 -11.05
N TRP A 419 -9.74 -11.34 -12.08
CA TRP A 419 -9.64 -10.96 -13.47
C TRP A 419 -11.01 -11.00 -14.15
N SER A 420 -11.40 -9.91 -14.81
CA SER A 420 -12.67 -9.86 -15.54
C SER A 420 -12.57 -9.00 -16.79
N GLU A 421 -12.99 -9.54 -17.93
CA GLU A 421 -13.05 -8.79 -19.21
C GLU A 421 -11.73 -8.09 -19.60
N ASN A 422 -10.58 -8.72 -19.32
CA ASN A 422 -9.23 -8.18 -19.50
C ASN A 422 -8.86 -7.00 -18.59
N ILE A 423 -9.70 -6.69 -17.61
CA ILE A 423 -9.45 -5.69 -16.59
C ILE A 423 -8.95 -6.40 -15.33
N TYR A 424 -7.91 -5.85 -14.75
CA TYR A 424 -7.35 -6.29 -13.48
C TYR A 424 -7.28 -5.12 -12.52
N ASN A 425 -7.69 -5.39 -11.27
CA ASN A 425 -7.66 -4.43 -10.18
C ASN A 425 -6.86 -5.03 -9.02
N LEU A 426 -5.91 -4.25 -8.51
CA LEU A 426 -5.08 -4.60 -7.37
C LEU A 426 -5.20 -3.51 -6.32
N LEU A 427 -5.62 -3.90 -5.11
CA LEU A 427 -5.57 -3.04 -3.94
C LEU A 427 -4.29 -3.30 -3.14
N LEU A 428 -3.39 -2.32 -3.12
CA LEU A 428 -2.28 -2.28 -2.16
C LEU A 428 -2.81 -1.70 -0.85
N HIS A 429 -2.94 -2.53 0.17
CA HIS A 429 -3.50 -2.13 1.47
C HIS A 429 -2.38 -1.73 2.42
N LYS A 430 -2.35 -0.44 2.79
CA LYS A 430 -1.38 0.09 3.74
C LYS A 430 -1.61 -0.51 5.13
N GLN A 431 -0.53 -0.93 5.79
CA GLN A 431 -0.59 -1.29 7.21
C GLN A 431 -0.68 -0.02 8.09
N PRO A 432 -1.59 0.01 9.07
CA PRO A 432 -1.64 1.09 10.07
C PRO A 432 -0.34 1.22 10.88
N GLY A 433 0.04 2.44 11.26
CA GLY A 433 1.24 2.71 12.08
C GLY A 433 2.55 2.88 11.30
N THR A 434 2.58 2.43 10.05
CA THR A 434 3.77 2.46 9.19
C THR A 434 3.86 3.82 8.51
N ASN A 435 5.04 4.28 8.12
CA ASN A 435 5.16 5.58 7.44
C ASN A 435 4.85 5.43 5.94
N ALA A 436 5.83 4.95 5.16
CA ALA A 436 5.71 4.81 3.71
C ALA A 436 6.59 3.66 3.23
N ASP A 437 6.11 2.42 3.40
CA ASP A 437 6.84 1.24 2.93
C ASP A 437 7.01 1.28 1.40
N HIS A 438 8.13 0.77 0.89
CA HIS A 438 8.40 0.78 -0.54
C HIS A 438 7.68 -0.38 -1.23
N TYR A 439 6.94 -0.09 -2.30
CA TYR A 439 6.23 -1.07 -3.10
C TYR A 439 6.66 -0.98 -4.56
N ARG A 440 6.99 -2.14 -5.13
CA ARG A 440 7.26 -2.33 -6.55
C ARG A 440 6.35 -3.41 -7.12
N VAL A 441 5.46 -3.05 -8.03
CA VAL A 441 4.56 -3.97 -8.72
C VAL A 441 5.04 -4.17 -10.15
N ILE A 442 5.22 -5.42 -10.55
CA ILE A 442 5.70 -5.78 -11.89
C ILE A 442 4.68 -6.73 -12.50
N VAL A 443 4.19 -6.41 -13.69
CA VAL A 443 3.23 -7.25 -14.40
C VAL A 443 3.83 -7.67 -15.74
N ARG A 444 3.88 -8.97 -15.97
CA ARG A 444 4.34 -9.58 -17.22
C ARG A 444 3.16 -10.18 -17.94
N ALA A 445 2.94 -9.73 -19.18
CA ALA A 445 1.94 -10.26 -20.08
C ALA A 445 2.58 -11.22 -21.11
N PRO A 446 1.78 -12.06 -21.78
CA PRO A 446 2.28 -12.84 -22.90
C PRO A 446 2.81 -11.97 -24.04
N GLN A 447 3.72 -12.51 -24.86
CA GLN A 447 4.16 -11.83 -26.09
C GLN A 447 2.97 -11.47 -26.99
N GLY A 448 3.01 -10.28 -27.60
CA GLY A 448 1.93 -9.75 -28.43
C GLY A 448 0.80 -9.07 -27.68
N MET A 449 0.90 -8.99 -26.34
CA MET A 449 -0.02 -8.22 -25.50
C MET A 449 0.73 -7.03 -24.91
N SER A 450 -0.03 -5.98 -24.62
CA SER A 450 0.44 -4.80 -23.88
C SER A 450 -0.62 -4.37 -22.86
N PHE A 451 -0.39 -3.22 -22.22
CA PHE A 451 -1.22 -2.71 -21.13
C PHE A 451 -1.72 -1.31 -21.45
N ASP A 452 -3.01 -1.08 -21.22
CA ASP A 452 -3.59 0.26 -21.13
C ASP A 452 -3.76 0.63 -19.65
N SER A 453 -2.94 1.60 -19.20
CA SER A 453 -3.00 2.14 -17.84
C SER A 453 -2.36 3.53 -17.78
N GLU A 454 -2.92 4.42 -16.96
CA GLU A 454 -2.31 5.71 -16.62
C GLU A 454 -1.37 5.62 -15.41
N GLN A 455 -1.35 4.49 -14.70
CA GLN A 455 -0.64 4.32 -13.42
C GLN A 455 0.67 3.56 -13.55
N PHE A 456 0.79 2.67 -14.54
CA PHE A 456 2.00 1.88 -14.77
C PHE A 456 2.88 2.51 -15.86
N ASP A 457 4.19 2.35 -15.69
CA ASP A 457 5.15 2.56 -16.77
C ASP A 457 5.20 1.29 -17.64
N VAL A 458 4.72 1.39 -18.87
CA VAL A 458 4.50 0.26 -19.77
C VAL A 458 5.60 0.20 -20.82
N HIS A 459 6.30 -0.94 -20.84
CA HIS A 459 7.32 -1.31 -21.80
C HIS A 459 6.89 -2.61 -22.47
N GLU A 460 6.21 -2.51 -23.63
CA GLU A 460 5.66 -3.67 -24.36
C GLU A 460 4.72 -4.53 -23.50
N ASN A 461 5.12 -5.77 -23.21
CA ASN A 461 4.42 -6.75 -22.39
C ASN A 461 4.87 -6.72 -20.92
N LEU A 462 5.57 -5.68 -20.48
CA LEU A 462 5.97 -5.42 -19.10
C LEU A 462 5.35 -4.11 -18.60
N ALA A 463 4.72 -4.13 -17.43
CA ALA A 463 4.24 -2.93 -16.75
C ALA A 463 4.85 -2.84 -15.34
N ILE A 464 5.37 -1.68 -14.98
CA ILE A 464 6.05 -1.44 -13.70
C ILE A 464 5.39 -0.27 -12.96
N PHE A 465 5.13 -0.44 -11.68
CA PHE A 465 4.69 0.61 -10.77
C PHE A 465 5.57 0.61 -9.52
N GLU A 466 6.07 1.77 -9.12
CA GLU A 466 6.89 1.94 -7.92
C GLU A 466 6.39 3.12 -7.10
N THR A 467 6.27 2.95 -5.78
CA THR A 467 5.84 4.02 -4.87
C THR A 467 6.29 3.78 -3.43
N SER A 468 6.26 4.84 -2.61
CA SER A 468 6.23 4.71 -1.15
C SER A 468 4.78 4.83 -0.69
N LEU A 469 4.23 3.77 -0.10
CA LEU A 469 2.79 3.63 0.12
C LEU A 469 2.32 4.44 1.35
N LEU A 470 1.89 5.68 1.12
CA LEU A 470 1.35 6.58 2.15
C LEU A 470 -0.12 6.30 2.51
N SER A 471 -0.90 5.77 1.57
CA SER A 471 -2.30 5.39 1.78
C SER A 471 -2.64 4.17 0.92
N ASP A 472 -3.79 3.54 1.20
CA ASP A 472 -4.35 2.51 0.33
C ASP A 472 -4.38 2.98 -1.12
N THR A 473 -3.86 2.15 -2.03
CA THR A 473 -3.70 2.49 -3.43
C THR A 473 -4.34 1.41 -4.29
N ASN A 474 -5.31 1.82 -5.12
CA ASN A 474 -5.89 0.94 -6.13
C ASN A 474 -5.13 1.14 -7.44
N LEU A 475 -4.61 0.06 -7.98
CA LEU A 475 -3.97 -0.01 -9.29
C LEU A 475 -4.91 -0.76 -10.23
N ASN A 476 -4.97 -0.29 -11.47
CA ASN A 476 -5.69 -1.00 -12.52
C ASN A 476 -4.97 -0.91 -13.85
N PHE A 477 -5.17 -1.92 -14.67
CA PHE A 477 -4.79 -1.93 -16.07
C PHE A 477 -5.79 -2.76 -16.87
N THR A 478 -5.86 -2.47 -18.17
CA THR A 478 -6.54 -3.33 -19.13
C THR A 478 -5.50 -3.99 -20.02
N LEU A 479 -5.62 -5.30 -20.22
CA LEU A 479 -4.76 -6.03 -21.14
C LEU A 479 -5.25 -5.85 -22.57
N THR A 480 -4.39 -5.35 -23.44
CA THR A 480 -4.68 -5.07 -24.85
C THR A 480 -3.75 -5.85 -25.76
N GLU A 481 -4.12 -6.00 -27.03
CA GLU A 481 -3.16 -6.47 -28.04
C GLU A 481 -2.09 -5.41 -28.27
N ASP A 482 -0.86 -5.84 -28.47
CA ASP A 482 0.19 -4.96 -28.95
C ASP A 482 -0.07 -4.63 -30.43
N THR A 483 0.03 -3.36 -30.77
CA THR A 483 -0.17 -2.84 -32.13
C THR A 483 1.07 -2.09 -32.63
N GLN A 484 2.11 -2.00 -31.81
CA GLN A 484 3.33 -1.29 -32.15
C GLN A 484 4.24 -2.19 -32.98
N PRO A 485 4.92 -1.64 -34.00
CA PRO A 485 5.92 -2.39 -34.73
C PRO A 485 7.24 -2.45 -33.97
N PRO A 486 8.07 -3.48 -34.23
CA PRO A 486 9.36 -3.65 -33.58
C PRO A 486 10.27 -2.45 -33.81
N ARG A 487 11.12 -2.17 -32.83
CA ARG A 487 12.01 -1.00 -32.75
C ARG A 487 13.43 -1.44 -32.44
N ILE A 488 14.38 -0.86 -33.18
CA ILE A 488 15.81 -1.12 -32.96
C ILE A 488 16.23 -0.46 -31.64
N ILE A 489 16.81 -1.24 -30.73
CA ILE A 489 17.39 -0.75 -29.46
C ILE A 489 18.91 -0.76 -29.47
N SER A 490 19.52 -1.57 -30.33
CA SER A 490 20.97 -1.65 -30.52
C SER A 490 21.32 -1.92 -31.97
N HIS A 491 22.44 -1.36 -32.43
CA HIS A 491 23.06 -1.63 -33.72
C HIS A 491 24.58 -1.43 -33.59
N GLU A 492 25.36 -2.42 -34.04
CA GLU A 492 26.82 -2.39 -33.95
C GLU A 492 27.46 -3.13 -35.12
N ILE A 493 28.64 -2.68 -35.57
CA ILE A 493 29.51 -3.45 -36.45
C ILE A 493 30.39 -4.33 -35.57
N THR A 494 30.16 -5.64 -35.63
CA THR A 494 30.83 -6.64 -34.77
C THR A 494 32.04 -7.29 -35.44
N GLY A 495 32.15 -7.17 -36.77
CA GLY A 495 33.26 -7.61 -37.61
C GLY A 495 33.26 -6.91 -38.96
N LEU A 496 34.32 -7.05 -39.76
CA LEU A 496 34.29 -6.54 -41.14
C LEU A 496 33.14 -7.20 -41.91
N ASN A 497 32.28 -6.38 -42.53
CA ASN A 497 31.06 -6.82 -43.20
C ASN A 497 30.00 -7.47 -42.30
N GLU A 498 30.02 -7.23 -40.99
CA GLU A 498 29.04 -7.80 -40.06
C GLU A 498 28.37 -6.70 -39.23
N ILE A 499 27.05 -6.53 -39.39
CA ILE A 499 26.22 -5.60 -38.62
C ILE A 499 25.24 -6.39 -37.75
N THR A 500 25.33 -6.24 -36.43
CA THR A 500 24.41 -6.85 -35.47
C THR A 500 23.35 -5.85 -35.02
N LEU A 501 22.08 -6.26 -35.03
CA LEU A 501 20.92 -5.50 -34.57
C LEU A 501 20.20 -6.21 -33.43
N GLU A 502 19.66 -5.42 -32.50
CA GLU A 502 18.74 -5.90 -31.47
C GLU A 502 17.46 -5.07 -31.46
N PHE A 503 16.34 -5.75 -31.22
CA PHE A 503 15.02 -5.16 -31.17
C PHE A 503 14.48 -5.17 -29.74
N ASN A 504 13.60 -4.21 -29.45
CA ASN A 504 12.89 -4.11 -28.17
C ASN A 504 12.06 -5.37 -27.91
N GLU A 505 11.53 -5.98 -28.97
CA GLU A 505 10.72 -7.20 -28.95
C GLU A 505 11.21 -8.28 -29.92
N THR A 506 10.62 -9.48 -29.84
CA THR A 506 10.99 -10.58 -30.75
C THR A 506 10.38 -10.39 -32.15
N VAL A 507 11.24 -10.30 -33.16
CA VAL A 507 10.85 -10.20 -34.57
C VAL A 507 10.42 -11.54 -35.18
N ASP A 508 9.58 -11.51 -36.21
CA ASP A 508 9.28 -12.67 -37.06
C ASP A 508 10.51 -13.03 -37.90
N GLU A 509 10.98 -14.28 -37.75
CA GLU A 509 12.20 -14.74 -38.42
C GLU A 509 12.11 -14.72 -39.95
N ASN A 510 10.92 -14.86 -40.54
CA ASN A 510 10.79 -14.86 -41.99
C ASN A 510 11.05 -13.47 -42.56
N THR A 511 10.42 -12.45 -41.97
CA THR A 511 10.68 -11.05 -42.35
C THR A 511 12.07 -10.58 -41.95
N ALA A 512 12.60 -11.07 -40.82
CA ALA A 512 13.95 -10.74 -40.38
C ALA A 512 15.03 -11.31 -41.31
N ARG A 513 14.86 -12.50 -41.87
CA ARG A 513 15.84 -13.16 -42.76
C ARG A 513 15.77 -12.68 -44.21
N ASP A 514 14.75 -11.92 -44.59
CA ASP A 514 14.59 -11.39 -45.95
C ASP A 514 15.57 -10.24 -46.18
N THR A 515 16.61 -10.48 -46.97
CA THR A 515 17.64 -9.48 -47.29
C THR A 515 17.06 -8.25 -47.99
N ALA A 516 15.90 -8.35 -48.66
CA ALA A 516 15.26 -7.23 -49.32
C ALA A 516 14.72 -6.16 -48.34
N ASN A 517 14.59 -6.50 -47.06
CA ASN A 517 14.14 -5.58 -46.01
C ASN A 517 15.25 -4.65 -45.52
N TYR A 518 16.49 -4.84 -45.96
CA TYR A 518 17.66 -4.08 -45.52
C TYR A 518 18.36 -3.41 -46.71
N GLN A 519 18.75 -2.16 -46.54
CA GLN A 519 19.63 -1.47 -47.48
C GLN A 519 20.71 -0.75 -46.69
N VAL A 520 21.96 -0.95 -47.08
CA VAL A 520 23.11 -0.32 -46.44
C VAL A 520 23.72 0.66 -47.43
N PHE A 521 23.91 1.90 -47.00
CA PHE A 521 24.51 2.97 -47.77
C PHE A 521 25.76 3.45 -47.05
N ASP A 522 26.84 3.64 -47.81
CA ASP A 522 28.01 4.35 -47.31
C ASP A 522 27.67 5.84 -47.24
N ILE A 523 27.88 6.45 -46.06
CA ILE A 523 27.63 7.87 -45.84
C ILE A 523 28.87 8.62 -45.35
N ASP A 524 30.03 7.97 -45.28
CA ASP A 524 31.29 8.61 -44.86
C ASP A 524 32.12 9.12 -46.06
N HIS A 525 32.83 10.20 -45.80
CA HIS A 525 33.29 11.18 -46.78
C HIS A 525 34.83 11.25 -46.87
N GLN A 526 35.59 10.44 -46.12
CA GLN A 526 37.06 10.47 -46.15
C GLN A 526 37.67 9.79 -47.39
N ASN A 527 37.00 8.78 -47.96
CA ASN A 527 37.40 8.11 -49.20
C ASN A 527 36.15 7.61 -49.98
N GLY A 528 35.29 8.53 -50.41
CA GLY A 528 34.02 8.24 -51.11
C GLY A 528 34.13 7.65 -52.52
N ILE A 529 35.17 6.84 -52.80
CA ILE A 529 35.41 6.09 -54.04
C ILE A 529 35.67 4.60 -53.73
N ALA A 530 35.79 4.21 -52.45
CA ALA A 530 36.25 2.87 -52.10
C ALA A 530 35.18 1.78 -52.27
N THR A 531 33.88 2.08 -52.18
CA THR A 531 32.82 1.06 -52.35
C THR A 531 31.45 1.67 -52.65
N ASP A 532 31.08 1.72 -53.93
CA ASP A 532 29.75 2.18 -54.38
C ASP A 532 28.67 1.08 -54.37
N ASN A 533 29.03 -0.18 -54.07
CA ASN A 533 28.12 -1.33 -54.11
C ASN A 533 28.13 -2.10 -52.78
N LEU A 534 27.35 -1.63 -51.82
CA LEU A 534 27.05 -2.36 -50.59
C LEU A 534 25.84 -3.27 -50.81
N SER A 535 25.91 -4.51 -50.35
CA SER A 535 24.78 -5.44 -50.33
C SER A 535 24.69 -6.15 -48.99
N VAL A 536 23.47 -6.55 -48.62
CA VAL A 536 23.24 -7.52 -47.54
C VAL A 536 23.11 -8.89 -48.21
N ASP A 537 24.08 -9.75 -47.99
CA ASP A 537 24.20 -11.04 -48.69
C ASP A 537 23.38 -12.12 -47.98
N PHE A 538 23.48 -12.16 -46.65
CA PHE A 538 22.69 -13.07 -45.83
C PHE A 538 22.38 -12.46 -44.47
N VAL A 539 21.29 -12.95 -43.86
CA VAL A 539 20.86 -12.53 -42.54
C VAL A 539 20.66 -13.76 -41.65
N THR A 540 21.30 -13.74 -40.49
CA THR A 540 21.15 -14.77 -39.47
C THR A 540 20.38 -14.21 -38.29
N VAL A 541 19.48 -15.00 -37.72
CA VAL A 541 18.80 -14.67 -36.46
C VAL A 541 19.26 -15.66 -35.40
N GLU A 542 19.96 -15.18 -34.38
CA GLU A 542 20.51 -16.00 -33.30
C GLU A 542 20.34 -15.29 -31.96
N GLY A 543 19.77 -15.98 -30.96
CA GLY A 543 19.61 -15.42 -29.61
C GLY A 543 18.78 -14.13 -29.54
N GLY A 544 17.89 -13.89 -30.50
CA GLY A 544 17.11 -12.64 -30.61
C GLY A 544 17.83 -11.49 -31.31
N LYS A 545 19.09 -11.68 -31.70
CA LYS A 545 19.85 -10.72 -32.50
C LYS A 545 19.70 -11.01 -33.99
N ILE A 546 19.71 -9.97 -34.81
CA ILE A 546 19.77 -10.07 -36.26
C ILE A 546 21.19 -9.70 -36.70
N ILE A 547 21.87 -10.62 -37.34
CA ILE A 547 23.24 -10.45 -37.83
C ILE A 547 23.15 -10.33 -39.36
N LEU A 548 23.36 -9.12 -39.87
CA LEU A 548 23.46 -8.81 -41.29
C LEU A 548 24.89 -9.04 -41.72
N GLN A 549 25.05 -9.87 -42.74
CA GLN A 549 26.34 -10.13 -43.35
C GLN A 549 26.35 -9.49 -44.70
N THR A 550 27.25 -8.53 -44.86
CA THR A 550 27.28 -7.61 -45.98
C THR A 550 28.45 -7.93 -46.91
N SER A 551 28.49 -7.23 -48.03
CA SER A 551 29.67 -7.14 -48.88
C SER A 551 29.93 -5.68 -49.22
N GLY A 552 31.20 -5.34 -49.35
CA GLY A 552 31.63 -4.01 -49.79
C GLY A 552 31.74 -2.98 -48.67
N MET A 553 31.79 -3.38 -47.40
CA MET A 553 32.20 -2.45 -46.33
C MET A 553 33.72 -2.22 -46.41
N SER A 554 34.13 -0.96 -46.25
CA SER A 554 35.52 -0.58 -46.14
C SER A 554 36.05 -0.92 -44.73
N PRO A 555 37.30 -1.40 -44.58
CA PRO A 555 37.86 -1.77 -43.27
C PRO A 555 38.31 -0.55 -42.44
N GLN A 556 38.00 0.66 -42.88
CA GLN A 556 38.49 1.89 -42.28
C GLN A 556 37.85 2.16 -40.92
N LYS A 557 38.66 2.64 -39.99
CA LYS A 557 38.18 3.09 -38.70
C LYS A 557 37.31 4.35 -38.84
N ASP A 558 36.26 4.39 -38.04
CA ASP A 558 35.26 5.46 -37.91
C ASP A 558 34.35 5.63 -39.13
N GLU A 559 34.40 4.69 -40.09
CA GLU A 559 33.52 4.65 -41.26
C GLU A 559 32.05 4.55 -40.84
N ARG A 560 31.17 5.22 -41.58
CA ARG A 560 29.75 5.35 -41.25
C ARG A 560 28.87 4.80 -42.36
N TYR A 561 27.94 3.96 -41.95
CA TYR A 561 26.96 3.37 -42.84
C TYR A 561 25.56 3.75 -42.38
N GLU A 562 24.71 4.15 -43.32
CA GLU A 562 23.28 4.29 -43.12
C GLU A 562 22.60 2.96 -43.44
N LEU A 563 21.89 2.41 -42.47
CA LEU A 563 21.10 1.19 -42.62
C LEU A 563 19.61 1.55 -42.61
N GLU A 564 18.96 1.32 -43.74
CA GLU A 564 17.50 1.37 -43.87
C GLU A 564 16.89 -0.01 -43.62
N ILE A 565 15.84 -0.04 -42.81
CA ILE A 565 15.07 -1.26 -42.50
C ILE A 565 13.59 -1.03 -42.79
N ARG A 566 12.96 -1.96 -43.54
CA ARG A 566 11.55 -1.89 -43.96
C ARG A 566 10.84 -3.21 -43.72
N PHE A 567 9.51 -3.18 -43.62
CA PHE A 567 8.62 -4.36 -43.60
C PHE A 567 8.90 -5.44 -42.55
N MET A 568 9.76 -5.14 -41.58
CA MET A 568 10.05 -6.04 -40.48
C MET A 568 8.82 -6.17 -39.59
N LYS A 569 8.49 -7.41 -39.22
CA LYS A 569 7.35 -7.71 -38.36
C LYS A 569 7.78 -8.25 -37.02
N ASP A 570 6.98 -8.02 -35.99
CA ASP A 570 7.03 -8.81 -34.77
C ASP A 570 6.40 -10.20 -34.99
N LYS A 571 6.43 -11.06 -33.97
CA LYS A 571 5.77 -12.38 -34.01
C LYS A 571 4.23 -12.31 -34.10
N THR A 572 3.62 -11.17 -33.81
CA THR A 572 2.17 -10.95 -33.89
C THR A 572 1.70 -10.33 -35.21
N GLY A 573 2.62 -9.96 -36.09
CA GLY A 573 2.36 -9.41 -37.41
C GLY A 573 2.32 -7.88 -37.47
N ASN A 574 2.62 -7.16 -36.39
CA ASN A 574 2.78 -5.70 -36.44
C ASN A 574 4.02 -5.37 -37.26
N SER A 575 3.81 -4.64 -38.35
CA SER A 575 4.84 -4.38 -39.36
C SER A 575 5.36 -2.96 -39.23
N MET A 576 6.67 -2.79 -39.37
CA MET A 576 7.24 -1.51 -39.76
C MET A 576 6.55 -1.03 -41.06
N GLU A 577 6.25 0.26 -41.12
CA GLU A 577 5.61 0.89 -42.28
C GLU A 577 6.53 0.85 -43.53
N GLU A 578 5.99 1.22 -44.69
CA GLU A 578 6.75 1.35 -45.94
C GLU A 578 7.91 2.36 -45.85
N GLN A 579 7.79 3.35 -44.94
CA GLN A 579 8.87 4.29 -44.66
C GLN A 579 9.97 3.59 -43.86
N PRO A 580 11.22 3.58 -44.37
CA PRO A 580 12.31 2.89 -43.71
C PRO A 580 12.60 3.52 -42.36
N ARG A 581 12.90 2.66 -41.39
CA ARG A 581 13.66 3.11 -40.22
C ARG A 581 15.11 3.21 -40.61
N ILE A 582 15.69 4.37 -40.37
CA ILE A 582 17.06 4.69 -40.74
C ILE A 582 17.90 4.78 -39.48
N VAL A 583 19.00 4.02 -39.42
CA VAL A 583 20.00 4.10 -38.36
C VAL A 583 21.39 4.31 -38.96
N THR A 584 22.27 4.99 -38.24
CA THR A 584 23.68 5.15 -38.64
C THR A 584 24.54 4.25 -37.80
N VAL A 585 25.18 3.27 -38.42
CA VAL A 585 26.12 2.35 -37.77
C VAL A 585 27.56 2.84 -38.03
N ILE A 586 28.41 2.81 -37.00
CA ILE A 586 29.77 3.33 -37.06
C ILE A 586 30.77 2.20 -36.81
N GLN A 587 31.73 2.04 -37.72
CA GLN A 587 32.80 1.06 -37.63
C GLN A 587 33.91 1.58 -36.72
N LYS A 588 33.83 1.31 -35.42
CA LYS A 588 34.81 1.84 -34.45
C LYS A 588 36.19 1.17 -34.49
N ALA A 589 36.26 -0.04 -35.05
CA ALA A 589 37.49 -0.82 -35.17
C ALA A 589 38.15 -0.61 -36.55
N ASP A 590 39.46 -0.84 -36.61
CA ASP A 590 40.23 -0.89 -37.87
C ASP A 590 40.37 -2.36 -38.27
N TYR A 591 39.75 -2.75 -39.37
CA TYR A 591 39.74 -4.14 -39.85
C TYR A 591 40.70 -4.37 -41.03
N SER A 592 41.67 -3.48 -41.23
CA SER A 592 42.61 -3.57 -42.36
C SER A 592 43.37 -4.90 -42.43
N SER A 593 43.63 -5.55 -41.29
CA SER A 593 44.26 -6.88 -41.23
C SER A 593 43.34 -8.04 -41.64
N GLU A 594 42.03 -7.85 -41.64
CA GLU A 594 41.04 -8.88 -42.04
C GLU A 594 40.76 -8.86 -43.55
N ALA A 595 41.28 -7.86 -44.27
CA ALA A 595 41.08 -7.67 -45.71
C ALA A 595 42.16 -8.32 -46.61
N GLU A 596 43.24 -8.88 -46.05
CA GLU A 596 44.29 -9.53 -46.84
C GLU A 596 43.90 -10.98 -47.21
N PRO A 597 43.88 -11.35 -48.51
CA PRO A 597 43.64 -12.74 -48.90
C PRO A 597 44.83 -13.61 -48.47
N GLU A 598 44.56 -14.80 -47.92
CA GLU A 598 45.60 -15.82 -47.73
C GLU A 598 46.31 -16.08 -49.07
N PRO A 599 47.66 -16.11 -49.10
CA PRO A 599 48.38 -16.37 -50.34
C PRO A 599 48.12 -17.81 -50.81
N GLU A 600 47.76 -17.97 -52.09
CA GLU A 600 47.62 -19.29 -52.73
C GLU A 600 48.90 -20.12 -52.54
N PRO A 601 48.80 -21.44 -52.26
CA PRO A 601 49.98 -22.26 -52.04
C PRO A 601 50.78 -22.41 -53.35
N GLU A 602 52.05 -22.02 -53.30
CA GLU A 602 53.01 -22.19 -54.40
C GLU A 602 53.17 -23.70 -54.74
N LEU A 603 53.00 -24.02 -56.02
CA LEU A 603 53.30 -25.34 -56.59
C LEU A 603 54.82 -25.58 -56.56
N GLU A 604 55.30 -26.40 -55.63
CA GLU A 604 56.66 -26.95 -55.67
C GLU A 604 56.81 -27.96 -56.82
N VAL A 605 57.83 -27.72 -57.65
CA VAL A 605 58.32 -28.63 -58.70
C VAL A 605 59.76 -29.00 -58.36
N GLU A 606 60.14 -30.24 -58.71
CA GLU A 606 61.47 -30.88 -58.71
C GLU A 606 61.85 -31.66 -57.43
N ALA A 607 62.43 -32.88 -57.47
CA ALA A 607 63.02 -33.67 -58.56
C ALA A 607 63.03 -35.17 -58.19
N GLU A 608 63.22 -36.00 -59.22
CA GLU A 608 63.32 -37.47 -59.19
C GLU A 608 64.51 -38.01 -58.37
N GLU A 609 64.30 -39.08 -57.61
CA GLU A 609 65.34 -40.05 -57.22
C GLU A 609 65.03 -41.44 -57.81
N PRO A 610 66.06 -42.20 -58.29
CA PRO A 610 65.85 -43.42 -59.03
C PRO A 610 65.68 -44.66 -58.14
N ALA A 611 64.96 -45.64 -58.68
CA ALA A 611 64.54 -46.89 -58.08
C ALA A 611 65.67 -47.87 -57.69
N GLU A 612 65.50 -48.57 -56.57
CA GLU A 612 66.09 -49.88 -56.30
C GLU A 612 65.00 -50.94 -56.01
N ILE A 613 65.28 -52.15 -56.49
CA ILE A 613 64.40 -53.31 -56.76
C ILE A 613 64.36 -54.28 -55.55
N PRO A 614 63.31 -55.12 -55.39
CA PRO A 614 62.93 -55.75 -54.11
C PRO A 614 63.40 -57.21 -53.96
N GLU A 615 63.24 -57.76 -52.75
CA GLU A 615 62.97 -59.18 -52.36
C GLU A 615 63.43 -59.37 -50.88
N GLU A 616 62.87 -60.15 -49.96
CA GLU A 616 61.68 -61.01 -49.75
C GLU A 616 61.70 -61.36 -48.21
N PRO A 617 60.81 -62.20 -47.61
CA PRO A 617 60.19 -61.90 -46.31
C PRO A 617 60.59 -62.78 -45.11
N THR A 618 60.10 -62.36 -43.93
CA THR A 618 59.78 -63.10 -42.67
C THR A 618 60.94 -63.66 -41.81
N PRO A 619 60.79 -63.91 -40.47
CA PRO A 619 59.55 -64.09 -39.69
C PRO A 619 59.44 -63.34 -38.33
N GLU A 620 58.26 -63.50 -37.71
CA GLU A 620 57.85 -63.11 -36.36
C GLU A 620 58.84 -63.46 -35.23
N PRO A 621 58.69 -62.79 -34.08
CA PRO A 621 58.42 -63.57 -32.87
C PRO A 621 57.26 -63.02 -32.04
N THR A 622 56.27 -63.88 -31.84
CA THR A 622 55.67 -64.30 -30.56
C THR A 622 55.83 -63.42 -29.30
N THR A 623 54.64 -63.11 -28.74
CA THR A 623 54.18 -63.29 -27.34
C THR A 623 54.55 -62.33 -26.20
N GLU A 624 53.51 -62.09 -25.39
CA GLU A 624 53.45 -61.78 -23.95
C GLU A 624 53.59 -60.30 -23.53
N THR A 625 52.49 -59.56 -23.31
CA THR A 625 51.55 -59.46 -22.15
C THR A 625 51.89 -58.35 -21.15
N ASN A 626 50.89 -57.46 -20.97
CA ASN A 626 50.47 -56.69 -19.80
C ASN A 626 51.38 -55.58 -19.21
N GLU A 627 50.91 -54.33 -19.27
CA GLU A 627 50.13 -53.68 -18.19
C GLU A 627 49.12 -52.68 -18.77
#